data_AF-A0A8T4P6C0-F1
#
_entry.id   AF-A0A8T4P6C0-F1
#
_cell.length_a   1.000
_cell.length_b   1.000
_cell.length_c   1.000
_cell.angle_alpha   90.00
_cell.angle_beta   90.00
_cell.angle_gamma   90.00
#
_symmetry.space_group_name_H-M   'P 1'
#
loop_
_entity.id
_entity.type
_entity.pdbx_description
1 polymer ?
#
loop_
_entity_poly.entity_id
_entity_poly.type
_entity_poly.pdbx_seq_one_letter_code
_entity_poly.pdbx_strand_id
1 'polypeptide(L)' 'MHTPKNTKKRMKTTVKARKRHGTNSLDLTIPTEIVKNEDISAGDIFELNFEKKDKETILTYKRIYKNK' A
#
# COMPACT_ATOMS: atom_id res chain seq x y z
N MET A 1 32.92 -16.62 -0.29
CA MET A 1 32.23 -15.39 -0.71
C MET A 1 30.79 -15.47 -0.22
N HIS A 2 30.44 -14.74 0.84
CA HIS A 2 29.05 -14.67 1.32
C HIS A 2 28.34 -13.54 0.58
N THR A 3 27.38 -13.87 -0.28
CA THR A 3 26.44 -12.88 -0.84
C THR A 3 25.45 -12.46 0.24
N PRO A 4 25.23 -11.15 0.49
CA PRO A 4 24.22 -10.72 1.44
C PRO A 4 22.83 -11.06 0.89
N LYS A 5 22.07 -11.87 1.65
CA LYS A 5 20.64 -12.08 1.40
C LYS A 5 19.93 -10.74 1.66
N ASN A 6 19.65 -10.00 0.59
CA ASN A 6 18.78 -8.83 0.64
C ASN A 6 17.35 -9.29 0.97
N THR A 7 17.06 -9.44 2.26
CA THR A 7 15.79 -9.96 2.77
C THR A 7 14.79 -8.81 2.79
N LYS A 8 14.00 -8.67 1.72
CA LYS A 8 12.81 -7.81 1.74
C LYS A 8 11.91 -8.24 2.90
N LYS A 9 11.81 -7.41 3.95
CA LYS A 9 10.91 -7.63 5.08
C LYS A 9 9.46 -7.54 4.57
N ARG A 10 8.77 -8.67 4.51
CA ARG A 10 7.33 -8.70 4.22
C ARG A 10 6.57 -8.49 5.53
N MET A 11 6.07 -7.28 5.75
CA MET A 11 5.07 -7.04 6.79
C MET A 11 3.68 -7.34 6.24
N LYS A 12 2.90 -8.16 6.95
CA LYS A 12 1.49 -8.39 6.67
C LYS A 12 0.67 -7.68 7.74
N THR A 13 -0.27 -6.86 7.31
CA THR A 13 -1.23 -6.19 8.20
C THR A 13 -2.59 -6.18 7.54
N THR A 14 -3.64 -6.28 8.34
CA THR A 14 -5.01 -6.25 7.84
C THR A 14 -5.56 -4.85 8.02
N VAL A 15 -6.12 -4.30 6.95
CA VAL A 15 -6.79 -3.00 6.95
C VAL A 15 -8.25 -3.18 6.59
N LYS A 16 -9.09 -2.25 7.04
CA LYS A 16 -10.53 -2.25 6.75
C LYS A 16 -10.85 -1.15 5.76
N ALA A 17 -11.57 -1.48 4.69
CA ALA A 17 -12.14 -0.51 3.77
C ALA A 17 -13.20 0.34 4.48
N ARG A 18 -13.16 1.66 4.26
CA ARG A 18 -14.09 2.62 4.87
C ARG A 18 -14.81 3.41 3.79
N LYS A 19 -16.11 3.63 3.97
CA LYS A 19 -16.88 4.48 3.03
C LYS A 19 -16.36 5.90 3.09
N ARG A 20 -16.02 6.46 1.93
CA ARG A 20 -15.64 7.87 1.82
C ARG A 20 -16.92 8.72 1.73
N HIS A 21 -17.08 9.64 2.67
CA HIS A 21 -18.29 10.46 2.78
C HIS A 21 -18.63 11.19 1.47
N GLY A 22 -19.90 11.18 1.09
CA GLY A 22 -20.38 11.84 -0.14
C GLY A 22 -19.98 11.14 -1.44
N THR A 23 -19.40 9.94 -1.40
CA THR A 23 -19.01 9.19 -2.61
C THR A 23 -19.37 7.71 -2.49
N ASN A 24 -19.33 7.00 -3.62
CA ASN A 24 -19.39 5.54 -3.67
C ASN A 24 -18.01 4.88 -3.54
N SER A 25 -16.95 5.68 -3.31
CA SER A 25 -15.59 5.17 -3.16
C SER A 25 -15.31 4.69 -1.73
N LEU A 26 -14.33 3.80 -1.63
CA LEU A 26 -13.83 3.28 -0.36
C LEU A 26 -12.38 3.69 -0.17
N ASP A 27 -12.02 4.00 1.06
CA ASP A 27 -10.65 4.30 1.46
C ASP A 27 -10.03 3.09 2.16
N LEU A 28 -8.75 2.82 1.85
CA LEU A 28 -7.88 1.96 2.63
C LEU A 28 -6.81 2.82 3.31
N THR A 29 -6.74 2.74 4.63
CA THR A 29 -5.77 3.51 5.41
C THR A 29 -4.40 2.83 5.35
N ILE A 30 -3.35 3.58 4.98
CA ILE A 30 -1.96 3.13 5.13
C ILE A 30 -1.61 3.17 6.62
N PRO A 31 -1.27 2.04 7.27
CA PRO A 31 -0.97 2.00 8.70
C PRO A 31 0.24 2.85 9.07
N THR A 32 0.19 3.48 10.25
CA THR A 32 1.20 4.42 10.75
C THR A 32 2.62 3.86 10.75
N GLU A 33 2.80 2.56 11.03
CA GLU A 33 4.11 1.91 10.98
C GLU A 33 4.71 1.93 9.57
N ILE A 34 3.90 1.66 8.53
CA ILE A 34 4.35 1.69 7.14
C ILE A 34 4.65 3.12 6.70
N VAL A 35 3.79 4.07 7.09
CA VAL A 35 3.99 5.50 6.80
C VAL A 35 5.35 5.98 7.30
N LYS A 36 5.71 5.63 8.55
CA LYS A 36 6.99 6.01 9.16
C LYS A 36 8.18 5.29 8.54
N ASN A 37 8.07 3.98 8.33
CA ASN A 37 9.20 3.17 7.85
C ASN A 37 9.56 3.46 6.39
N GLU A 38 8.56 3.77 5.55
CA GLU A 38 8.74 4.00 4.11
C GLU A 38 8.77 5.49 3.73
N ASP A 39 8.74 6.37 4.74
CA ASP A 39 8.71 7.82 4.61
C ASP A 39 7.66 8.25 3.58
N ILE A 40 6.42 7.83 3.84
CA ILE A 40 5.25 8.16 3.02
C ILE A 40 4.64 9.44 3.59
N SER A 41 4.37 10.39 2.72
CA SER A 41 3.83 11.69 3.10
C SER A 41 2.48 11.94 2.46
N ALA A 42 1.72 12.86 3.06
CA ALA A 42 0.55 13.42 2.39
C ALA A 42 1.00 14.08 1.07
N GLY A 43 0.32 13.72 -0.03
CA GLY A 43 0.67 14.17 -1.38
C GLY A 43 1.48 13.17 -2.20
N ASP A 44 2.01 12.10 -1.61
CA ASP A 44 2.56 10.98 -2.39
C ASP A 44 1.48 10.41 -3.32
N ILE A 45 1.86 10.12 -4.57
CA ILE A 45 0.93 9.56 -5.57
C ILE A 45 1.22 8.08 -5.73
N PHE A 46 0.17 7.28 -5.57
CA PHE A 46 0.19 5.84 -5.78
C PHE A 46 -0.64 5.48 -7.00
N GLU A 47 -0.06 4.66 -7.87
CA GLU A 47 -0.81 3.94 -8.89
C GLU A 47 -1.48 2.72 -8.25
N LEU A 48 -2.76 2.50 -8.56
CA LEU A 48 -3.51 1.31 -8.17
C LEU A 48 -3.65 0.37 -9.37
N ASN A 49 -3.10 -0.83 -9.23
CA ASN A 49 -3.40 -1.96 -10.11
C ASN A 49 -4.28 -2.96 -9.35
N PHE A 50 -5.29 -3.51 -10.02
CA PHE A 50 -6.12 -4.57 -9.46
C PHE A 50 -6.09 -5.80 -10.36
N GLU A 51 -6.09 -6.98 -9.75
CA GLU A 51 -6.21 -8.25 -10.44
C GLU A 51 -7.21 -9.15 -9.71
N LYS A 52 -7.92 -9.97 -10.48
CA LYS A 52 -8.77 -11.03 -9.95
C LYS A 52 -8.06 -12.35 -10.15
N LYS A 53 -7.85 -13.08 -9.05
CA LYS A 53 -7.30 -14.43 -9.07
C LYS A 53 -8.25 -15.35 -8.32
N ASP A 54 -8.94 -16.21 -9.05
CA ASP A 54 -10.00 -17.08 -8.52
C ASP A 54 -11.08 -16.29 -7.76
N LYS A 55 -11.14 -16.44 -6.43
CA LYS A 55 -12.07 -15.74 -5.53
C LYS A 55 -11.41 -14.55 -4.80
N GLU A 56 -10.16 -14.27 -5.09
CA GLU A 56 -9.38 -13.21 -4.47
C GLU A 56 -9.37 -11.96 -5.37
N THR A 57 -9.59 -10.81 -4.77
CA THR A 57 -9.33 -9.51 -5.39
C THR A 57 -8.06 -8.96 -4.76
N ILE A 58 -7.05 -8.74 -5.59
CA ILE A 58 -5.74 -8.25 -5.16
C ILE A 58 -5.62 -6.80 -5.62
N LEU A 59 -5.37 -5.91 -4.66
CA LEU A 59 -5.11 -4.49 -4.90
C LEU A 59 -3.63 -4.22 -4.62
N THR A 60 -2.91 -3.75 -5.64
CA THR A 60 -1.50 -3.39 -5.54
C THR A 60 -1.34 -1.90 -5.72
N TYR A 61 -0.88 -1.23 -4.66
CA TYR A 61 -0.53 0.19 -4.70
C TYR A 61 0.98 0.35 -4.86
N LYS A 62 1.40 1.09 -5.88
CA LYS A 62 2.81 1.41 -6.14
C LYS A 62 3.00 2.92 -6.06
N ARG A 63 3.87 3.40 -5.17
CA ARG A 63 4.25 4.81 -5.14
C ARG A 63 4.97 5.15 -6.46
N ILE A 64 4.39 6.06 -7.23
CA ILE A 64 4.95 6.55 -8.51
C ILE A 64 5.50 7.96 -8.39
N TYR A 65 5.11 8.70 -7.35
CA TYR A 65 5.64 10.01 -7.03
C TYR A 65 5.77 10.18 -5.53
N LYS A 66 6.95 10.62 -5.08
CA LYS A 66 7.19 11.03 -3.70
C LYS A 66 7.12 12.55 -3.63
N ASN A 67 6.17 13.06 -2.86
CA ASN A 67 6.06 14.49 -2.62
C ASN A 67 7.25 14.97 -1.77
N LYS A 68 7.72 16.18 -2.03
CA LYS A 68 8.86 16.77 -1.31
C LYS A 68 8.46 17.27 0.07
#